data_AF-A0A0Q9X388-F1
#
_entry.id   AF-A0A0Q9X388-F1
#
_cell.length_a   1.000
_cell.length_b   1.000
_cell.length_c   1.000
_cell.angle_alpha   90.00
_cell.angle_beta   90.00
_cell.angle_gamma   90.00
#
_symmetry.space_group_name_H-M   'P 1'
#
loop_
_entity.id
_entity.type
_entity.pdbx_description
1 polymer ?
#
loop_
_entity_poly.entity_id
_entity_poly.type
_entity_poly.pdbx_seq_one_letter_code
_entity_poly.pdbx_strand_id
1 'polypeptide(L)'
;MCGNFNCSKNALIALNILYVMIGFLLIGVGVYARAASIVTNLPIVGGILACGVILICISMLGLAGAVKHHQVMLFFYMIILFMLFLIQFSIASSCLAVNSEQQQQFAEQGWKTVPPVLRKQVQDSFLCCGFNATSSTATNSVAGVHMTDEPSCELINQECCADSSDSQCQCQPCGPLLEDKINYAFKLCGGLGIFFSFTEFVGVWLTVRYRNQKDPRGLPSAFL
;
A
#
# COMPACT_ATOMS: atom_id res chain seq x y z
N MET A 1 -16.97 8.70 31.38
CA MET A 1 -16.10 7.56 31.76
C MET A 1 -16.39 6.38 30.83
N CYS A 2 -15.70 6.30 29.68
CA CYS A 2 -15.80 5.16 28.75
C CYS A 2 -14.90 4.03 29.24
N GLY A 3 -15.44 3.15 30.08
CA GLY A 3 -14.66 2.04 30.64
C GLY A 3 -15.49 0.87 31.14
N ASN A 4 -16.81 0.90 30.98
CA ASN A 4 -17.71 -0.16 31.40
C ASN A 4 -17.73 -1.31 30.38
N PHE A 5 -18.11 -2.52 30.82
CA PHE A 5 -18.11 -3.75 30.00
C PHE A 5 -18.79 -3.56 28.64
N ASN A 6 -19.98 -2.95 28.63
CA ASN A 6 -20.74 -2.72 27.39
C ASN A 6 -20.07 -1.70 26.46
N CYS A 7 -19.35 -0.71 27.00
CA CYS A 7 -18.62 0.27 26.19
C CYS A 7 -17.44 -0.38 25.48
N SER A 8 -16.64 -1.16 26.21
CA SER A 8 -15.50 -1.90 25.63
C SER A 8 -15.97 -2.95 24.62
N LYS A 9 -17.07 -3.67 24.91
CA LYS A 9 -17.71 -4.59 23.98
C LYS A 9 -18.14 -3.90 22.69
N ASN A 10 -18.93 -2.83 22.79
CA ASN A 10 -19.48 -2.14 21.62
C ASN A 10 -18.37 -1.47 20.80
N ALA A 11 -17.34 -0.92 21.46
CA ALA A 11 -16.18 -0.35 20.78
C ALA A 11 -15.40 -1.42 19.99
N LEU A 12 -15.15 -2.59 20.57
CA LEU A 12 -14.49 -3.70 19.87
C LEU A 12 -15.33 -4.22 18.70
N ILE A 13 -16.65 -4.34 18.88
CA ILE A 13 -17.57 -4.73 17.80
C ILE A 13 -17.53 -3.69 16.67
N ALA A 14 -17.63 -2.40 16.99
CA ALA A 14 -17.59 -1.33 16.00
C ALA A 14 -16.25 -1.30 15.24
N LEU A 15 -15.14 -1.46 15.95
CA LEU A 15 -13.79 -1.51 15.36
C LEU A 15 -13.64 -2.70 14.39
N ASN A 16 -14.12 -3.89 14.76
CA ASN A 16 -14.07 -5.05 13.87
C ASN A 16 -15.03 -4.92 12.68
N ILE A 17 -16.21 -4.33 12.84
CA ILE A 17 -17.12 -4.03 11.72
C ILE A 17 -16.44 -3.06 10.73
N LEU A 18 -15.77 -2.03 11.23
CA LEU A 18 -15.00 -1.11 10.39
C LEU A 18 -13.91 -1.85 9.60
N TYR A 19 -13.18 -2.76 10.24
CA TYR A 19 -12.15 -3.57 9.56
C TYR A 19 -12.73 -4.53 8.53
N VAL A 20 -13.92 -5.12 8.76
CA VAL A 20 -14.64 -5.90 7.74
C VAL A 20 -14.98 -5.03 6.53
N MET A 21 -15.50 -3.82 6.74
CA MET A 21 -15.81 -2.89 5.65
C MET A 21 -14.57 -2.50 4.85
N ILE A 22 -13.44 -2.22 5.51
CA ILE A 22 -12.16 -1.94 4.86
C ILE A 22 -11.69 -3.17 4.08
N GLY A 23 -11.81 -4.38 4.62
CA GLY A 23 -11.44 -5.62 3.94
C GLY A 23 -12.20 -5.82 2.62
N PHE A 24 -13.52 -5.61 2.62
CA PHE A 24 -14.33 -5.65 1.39
C PHE A 24 -13.94 -4.55 0.39
N LEU A 25 -13.62 -3.35 0.87
CA LEU A 25 -13.13 -2.26 0.04
C LEU A 25 -11.80 -2.63 -0.65
N LEU A 26 -10.83 -3.18 0.10
CA LEU A 26 -9.54 -3.63 -0.44
C LEU A 26 -9.72 -4.70 -1.52
N ILE A 27 -10.59 -5.68 -1.28
CA ILE A 27 -10.91 -6.72 -2.27
C ILE A 27 -11.56 -6.08 -3.50
N GLY A 28 -12.55 -5.19 -3.32
CA GLY A 28 -13.25 -4.53 -4.41
C GLY A 28 -12.31 -3.72 -5.31
N VAL A 29 -11.43 -2.90 -4.71
CA VAL A 29 -10.41 -2.13 -5.44
C VAL A 29 -9.42 -3.06 -6.15
N GLY A 30 -8.96 -4.13 -5.48
CA GLY A 30 -8.03 -5.09 -6.09
C GLY A 30 -8.63 -5.84 -7.30
N VAL A 31 -9.89 -6.28 -7.18
CA VAL A 31 -10.63 -6.93 -8.28
C VAL A 31 -10.86 -5.96 -9.43
N TYR A 32 -11.26 -4.72 -9.14
CA TYR A 32 -11.44 -3.69 -10.15
C TYR A 32 -10.14 -3.39 -10.90
N ALA A 33 -9.02 -3.20 -10.17
CA ALA A 33 -7.71 -2.94 -10.77
C ALA A 33 -7.26 -4.06 -11.71
N ARG A 34 -7.56 -5.33 -11.35
CA ARG A 34 -7.30 -6.49 -12.21
C ARG A 34 -8.20 -6.50 -13.44
N ALA A 35 -9.50 -6.26 -13.27
CA ALA A 35 -10.49 -6.34 -14.34
C ALA A 35 -10.32 -5.21 -15.38
N ALA A 36 -9.93 -4.02 -14.95
CA ALA A 36 -9.68 -2.88 -15.83
C ALA A 36 -8.38 -3.02 -16.65
N SER A 37 -7.64 -4.13 -16.52
CA SER A 37 -6.36 -4.40 -17.19
C SER A 37 -5.24 -3.37 -16.96
N ILE A 38 -5.40 -2.50 -15.95
CA ILE A 38 -4.44 -1.43 -15.64
C ILE A 38 -3.12 -2.04 -15.13
N VAL A 39 -3.19 -3.16 -14.39
CA VAL A 39 -2.06 -3.78 -13.69
C VAL A 39 -2.23 -5.30 -13.63
N THR A 40 -2.27 -6.00 -14.76
CA THR A 40 -2.75 -7.39 -14.82
C THR A 40 -1.87 -8.43 -14.10
N ASN A 41 -0.59 -8.13 -13.83
CA ASN A 41 0.37 -9.11 -13.27
C ASN A 41 1.34 -8.54 -12.23
N LEU A 42 1.04 -7.39 -11.58
CA LEU A 42 1.94 -6.92 -10.53
C LEU A 42 1.66 -7.67 -9.22
N PRO A 43 2.71 -8.17 -8.52
CA PRO A 43 2.61 -8.76 -7.19
C PRO A 43 1.82 -7.90 -6.19
N ILE A 44 1.81 -6.58 -6.40
CA ILE A 44 1.09 -5.59 -5.60
C ILE A 44 -0.41 -5.87 -5.56
N VAL A 45 -1.04 -6.24 -6.68
CA VAL A 45 -2.49 -6.52 -6.74
C VAL A 45 -2.82 -7.78 -5.92
N GLY A 46 -1.99 -8.82 -6.02
CA GLY A 46 -2.11 -10.02 -5.20
C GLY A 46 -1.98 -9.73 -3.70
N GLY A 47 -1.04 -8.85 -3.34
CA GLY A 47 -0.86 -8.37 -1.97
C GLY A 47 -2.10 -7.69 -1.40
N ILE A 48 -2.69 -6.73 -2.14
CA ILE A 48 -3.90 -6.01 -1.70
C ILE A 48 -5.07 -6.97 -1.48
N LEU A 49 -5.28 -7.93 -2.40
CA LEU A 49 -6.33 -8.93 -2.27
C LEU A 49 -6.13 -9.83 -1.04
N ALA A 50 -4.90 -10.33 -0.84
CA ALA A 50 -4.57 -11.17 0.31
C ALA A 50 -4.75 -10.41 1.64
N CYS A 51 -4.29 -9.15 1.70
CA CYS A 51 -4.49 -8.28 2.85
C CYS A 51 -5.98 -8.11 3.18
N GLY A 52 -6.83 -7.89 2.17
CA GLY A 52 -8.27 -7.76 2.36
C GLY A 52 -8.92 -9.02 2.95
N VAL A 53 -8.58 -10.20 2.42
CA VAL A 53 -9.10 -11.49 2.93
C VAL A 53 -8.63 -11.76 4.36
N ILE A 54 -7.33 -11.58 4.64
CA ILE A 54 -6.76 -11.78 5.98
C ILE A 54 -7.40 -10.83 6.99
N LEU A 55 -7.60 -9.57 6.62
CA LEU A 55 -8.24 -8.58 7.48
C LEU A 55 -9.67 -8.98 7.85
N ILE A 56 -10.46 -9.51 6.90
CA ILE A 56 -11.80 -10.04 7.17
C ILE A 56 -11.73 -11.22 8.15
N CYS A 57 -10.83 -12.18 7.94
CA CYS A 57 -10.67 -13.33 8.84
C CYS A 57 -10.33 -12.91 10.28
N ILE A 58 -9.38 -11.98 10.44
CA ILE A 58 -8.99 -11.45 11.75
C ILE A 58 -10.17 -10.70 12.40
N SER A 59 -10.90 -9.92 11.61
CA SER A 59 -12.06 -9.16 12.10
C SER A 59 -13.21 -10.05 12.55
N MET A 60 -13.44 -11.16 11.85
CA MET A 60 -14.43 -12.17 12.26
C MET A 60 -14.04 -12.85 13.57
N LEU A 61 -12.75 -13.15 13.77
CA LEU A 61 -12.23 -13.69 15.03
C LEU A 61 -12.39 -12.69 16.18
N GLY A 62 -12.08 -11.41 15.95
CA GLY A 62 -12.28 -10.33 16.91
C GLY A 62 -13.76 -10.12 17.27
N LEU A 63 -14.64 -10.11 16.26
CA LEU A 63 -16.08 -9.98 16.45
C LEU A 63 -16.66 -11.17 17.25
N ALA A 64 -16.29 -12.40 16.90
CA ALA A 64 -16.71 -13.60 17.62
C ALA A 64 -16.21 -13.57 19.08
N GLY A 65 -14.94 -13.18 19.29
CA GLY A 65 -14.37 -12.98 20.61
C GLY A 65 -15.12 -11.93 21.44
N ALA A 66 -15.50 -10.80 20.84
CA ALA A 66 -16.23 -9.72 21.50
C ALA A 66 -17.69 -10.08 21.80
N VAL A 67 -18.39 -10.72 20.85
CA VAL A 67 -19.82 -11.06 21.01
C VAL A 67 -20.00 -12.16 22.06
N LYS A 68 -19.20 -13.23 21.97
CA LYS A 68 -19.27 -14.41 22.86
C LYS A 68 -18.45 -14.26 24.13
N HIS A 69 -17.69 -13.17 24.30
CA HIS A 69 -16.73 -13.00 25.39
C HIS A 69 -15.75 -14.19 25.52
N HIS A 70 -15.35 -14.77 24.38
CA HIS A 70 -14.54 -15.98 24.37
C HIS A 70 -13.06 -15.65 24.61
N GLN A 71 -12.59 -15.93 25.82
CA GLN A 71 -11.25 -15.57 26.33
C GLN A 71 -10.10 -15.99 25.40
N VAL A 72 -10.12 -17.22 24.89
CA VAL A 72 -9.06 -17.73 24.00
C VAL A 72 -9.05 -17.03 22.64
N MET A 73 -10.22 -16.72 22.05
CA MET A 73 -10.28 -16.00 20.77
C MET A 73 -9.75 -14.57 20.93
N LEU A 74 -10.14 -13.89 22.01
CA LEU A 74 -9.62 -12.55 22.33
C LEU A 74 -8.10 -12.56 22.57
N PHE A 75 -7.55 -13.64 23.13
CA PHE A 75 -6.10 -13.80 23.27
C PHE A 75 -5.39 -13.88 21.92
N PHE A 76 -5.83 -14.78 21.03
CA PHE A 76 -5.23 -14.87 19.69
C PHE A 76 -5.41 -13.58 18.90
N TYR A 77 -6.59 -12.96 18.97
CA TYR A 77 -6.85 -11.66 18.35
C TYR A 77 -5.84 -10.60 18.79
N MET A 78 -5.61 -10.49 20.11
CA MET A 78 -4.64 -9.55 20.69
C MET A 78 -3.22 -9.78 20.18
N ILE A 79 -2.77 -11.04 20.13
CA ILE A 79 -1.43 -11.39 19.65
C ILE A 79 -1.29 -11.04 18.16
N ILE A 80 -2.28 -11.38 17.34
CA ILE A 80 -2.26 -11.09 15.91
C ILE A 80 -2.24 -9.58 15.67
N LEU A 81 -3.12 -8.81 16.32
CA LEU A 81 -3.12 -7.35 16.21
C LEU A 81 -1.81 -6.74 16.66
N PHE A 82 -1.18 -7.25 17.72
CA PHE A 82 0.10 -6.75 18.17
C PHE A 82 1.22 -7.03 17.16
N MET A 83 1.22 -8.19 16.51
CA MET A 83 2.17 -8.49 15.43
C MET A 83 1.93 -7.60 14.21
N LEU A 84 0.67 -7.35 13.83
CA LEU A 84 0.33 -6.41 12.76
C LEU A 84 0.80 -4.99 13.07
N PHE A 85 0.59 -4.54 14.31
CA PHE A 85 1.07 -3.25 14.79
C PHE A 85 2.59 -3.13 14.63
N LEU A 86 3.37 -4.13 15.06
CA LEU A 86 4.83 -4.08 14.93
C LEU A 86 5.28 -4.01 13.47
N ILE A 87 4.69 -4.84 12.60
CA ILE A 87 5.02 -4.88 11.18
C ILE A 87 4.66 -3.55 10.50
N GLN A 88 3.43 -3.05 10.71
CA GLN A 88 2.96 -1.80 10.11
C GLN A 88 3.76 -0.61 10.61
N PHE A 89 4.02 -0.54 11.92
CA PHE A 89 4.80 0.54 12.49
C PHE A 89 6.23 0.56 11.93
N SER A 90 6.87 -0.60 11.80
CA SER A 90 8.19 -0.71 11.16
C SER A 90 8.17 -0.26 9.70
N ILE A 91 7.26 -0.79 8.87
CA ILE A 91 7.17 -0.42 7.45
C ILE A 91 6.88 1.07 7.30
N ALA A 92 5.93 1.60 8.09
CA ALA A 92 5.53 3.00 8.03
C ALA A 92 6.68 3.95 8.42
N SER A 93 7.43 3.60 9.48
CA SER A 93 8.62 4.33 9.90
C SER A 93 9.71 4.29 8.83
N SER A 94 9.94 3.11 8.22
CA SER A 94 10.89 2.97 7.11
C SER A 94 10.50 3.85 5.92
N CYS A 95 9.22 3.88 5.51
CA CYS A 95 8.74 4.74 4.42
C CYS A 95 8.96 6.23 4.71
N LEU A 96 8.75 6.69 5.95
CA LEU A 96 8.99 8.09 6.31
C LEU A 96 10.47 8.45 6.42
N ALA A 97 11.34 7.47 6.69
CA ALA A 97 12.77 7.67 6.86
C ALA A 97 13.57 7.63 5.54
N VAL A 98 12.96 7.27 4.42
CA VAL A 98 13.65 7.18 3.12
C VAL A 98 14.15 8.55 2.66
N ASN A 99 15.43 8.65 2.31
CA ASN A 99 16.05 9.87 1.78
C ASN A 99 16.03 9.93 0.24
N SER A 100 16.50 11.04 -0.35
CA SER A 100 16.50 11.25 -1.81
C SER A 100 17.38 10.27 -2.58
N GLU A 101 18.55 9.89 -2.05
CA GLU A 101 19.45 8.92 -2.71
C GLU A 101 18.80 7.54 -2.80
N GLN A 102 18.15 7.09 -1.73
CA GLN A 102 17.39 5.84 -1.73
C GLN A 102 16.19 5.90 -2.67
N GLN A 103 15.50 7.04 -2.74
CA GLN A 103 14.38 7.24 -3.68
C GLN A 103 14.84 7.11 -5.14
N GLN A 104 15.97 7.73 -5.50
CA GLN A 104 16.56 7.61 -6.82
C GLN A 104 16.95 6.16 -7.13
N GLN A 105 17.58 5.45 -6.18
CA GLN A 105 17.93 4.04 -6.36
C GLN A 105 16.69 3.16 -6.58
N PHE A 106 15.61 3.39 -5.84
CA PHE A 106 14.35 2.66 -6.05
C PHE A 106 13.71 2.99 -7.39
N ALA A 107 13.74 4.25 -7.82
CA ALA A 107 13.24 4.67 -9.12
C ALA A 107 14.02 3.99 -10.26
N GLU A 108 15.35 3.95 -10.17
CA GLU A 108 16.22 3.35 -11.19
C GLU A 108 16.07 1.83 -11.24
N GLN A 109 16.07 1.17 -10.08
CA GLN A 109 15.85 -0.28 -9.99
C GLN A 109 14.45 -0.65 -10.48
N GLY A 110 13.45 0.13 -10.09
CA GLY A 110 12.08 -0.01 -10.58
C GLY A 110 12.04 0.07 -12.10
N TRP A 111 12.61 1.13 -12.67
CA TRP A 111 12.69 1.31 -14.12
C TRP A 111 13.34 0.11 -14.82
N LYS A 112 14.49 -0.37 -14.34
CA LYS A 112 15.21 -1.51 -14.93
C LYS A 112 14.46 -2.84 -14.84
N THR A 113 13.61 -3.01 -13.82
CA THR A 113 12.90 -4.27 -13.55
C THR A 113 11.55 -4.35 -14.25
N VAL A 114 10.87 -3.22 -14.43
CA VAL A 114 9.51 -3.23 -15.01
C VAL A 114 9.52 -3.57 -16.51
N PRO A 115 8.47 -4.25 -17.02
CA PRO A 115 8.37 -4.58 -18.44
C PRO A 115 8.31 -3.33 -19.35
N PRO A 116 8.75 -3.42 -20.61
CA PRO A 116 8.72 -2.30 -21.57
C PRO A 116 7.33 -1.69 -21.77
N VAL A 117 6.28 -2.53 -21.68
CA VAL A 117 4.88 -2.08 -21.76
C VAL A 117 4.55 -1.09 -20.64
N LEU A 118 5.00 -1.37 -19.40
CA LEU A 118 4.76 -0.48 -18.26
C LEU A 118 5.61 0.79 -18.36
N ARG A 119 6.86 0.69 -18.87
CA ARG A 119 7.69 1.87 -19.17
C ARG A 119 6.99 2.79 -20.17
N LYS A 120 6.44 2.22 -21.25
CA LYS A 120 5.65 2.98 -22.23
C LYS A 120 4.45 3.67 -21.58
N GLN A 121 3.66 2.97 -20.77
CA GLN A 121 2.52 3.57 -20.07
C GLN A 121 2.92 4.73 -19.15
N VAL A 122 4.07 4.59 -18.47
CA VAL A 122 4.63 5.65 -17.63
C VAL A 122 5.04 6.85 -18.51
N GLN A 123 5.77 6.62 -19.60
CA GLN A 123 6.15 7.66 -20.55
C GLN A 123 4.90 8.41 -21.05
N ASP A 124 3.90 7.68 -21.58
CA ASP A 124 2.64 8.21 -22.10
C ASP A 124 1.87 9.02 -21.04
N SER A 125 1.85 8.56 -19.79
CA SER A 125 1.10 9.23 -18.70
C SER A 125 1.80 10.46 -18.13
N PHE A 126 3.13 10.48 -18.15
CA PHE A 126 3.95 11.54 -17.54
C PHE A 126 4.56 12.49 -18.57
N LEU A 127 4.35 12.25 -19.87
CA LEU A 127 4.94 13.03 -20.98
C LEU A 127 6.45 13.19 -20.80
N CYS A 128 7.12 12.05 -20.62
CA CYS A 128 8.56 11.97 -20.39
C CYS A 128 9.18 10.85 -21.26
N CYS A 129 10.49 10.89 -21.47
CA CYS A 129 11.21 9.88 -22.25
C CYS A 129 12.47 9.40 -21.52
N GLY A 130 12.63 8.08 -21.43
CA GLY A 130 13.79 7.44 -20.81
C GLY A 130 13.93 7.74 -19.31
N PHE A 131 14.81 7.03 -18.62
CA PHE A 131 15.02 7.26 -17.18
C PHE A 131 15.90 8.49 -16.91
N ASN A 132 17.03 8.59 -17.61
CA ASN A 132 17.97 9.70 -17.55
C ASN A 132 18.03 10.42 -18.91
N ALA A 133 18.41 11.70 -18.88
CA ALA A 133 18.46 12.58 -20.05
C ALA A 133 19.41 12.08 -21.18
N THR A 134 20.26 11.11 -20.89
CA THR A 134 21.32 10.63 -21.79
C THR A 134 20.90 9.51 -22.74
N SER A 135 19.64 9.07 -22.74
CA SER A 135 19.17 7.95 -23.59
C SER A 135 18.72 8.35 -24.99
N SER A 136 18.65 9.66 -25.30
CA SER A 136 18.15 10.16 -26.59
C SER A 136 19.20 10.99 -27.34
N THR A 137 20.50 10.65 -27.28
CA THR A 137 21.34 11.08 -28.40
C THR A 137 20.96 10.21 -29.58
N ALA A 138 20.09 10.75 -30.44
CA ALA A 138 19.98 10.37 -31.85
C ALA A 138 21.37 10.51 -32.49
N THR A 139 22.26 9.58 -32.18
CA THR A 139 23.43 9.34 -33.01
C THR A 139 22.88 8.59 -34.20
N ASN A 140 22.86 9.28 -35.34
CA ASN A 140 22.85 8.67 -36.66
C ASN A 140 23.84 7.50 -36.65
N SER A 141 23.37 6.29 -36.38
CA SER A 141 24.17 5.07 -36.35
C SER A 141 23.36 3.99 -37.05
N VAL A 142 23.62 3.94 -38.36
CA VAL A 142 23.79 2.74 -39.16
C VAL A 142 23.55 1.44 -38.40
N ALA A 143 22.56 0.67 -38.89
CA ALA A 143 22.46 -0.79 -38.85
C ALA A 143 23.45 -1.50 -37.90
N GLY A 144 23.05 -1.65 -36.64
CA GLY A 144 23.80 -2.41 -35.65
C GLY A 144 22.90 -2.71 -34.46
N VAL A 145 22.32 -3.91 -34.47
CA VAL A 145 21.44 -4.44 -33.43
C VAL A 145 22.14 -4.38 -32.07
N HIS A 146 21.71 -3.47 -31.20
CA HIS A 146 21.85 -3.61 -29.76
C HIS A 146 20.45 -3.62 -29.17
N MET A 147 20.06 -4.78 -28.67
CA MET A 147 18.76 -5.08 -28.09
C MET A 147 18.63 -4.37 -26.75
N THR A 148 18.22 -3.11 -26.76
CA THR A 148 17.67 -2.45 -25.57
C THR A 148 16.17 -2.31 -25.80
N ASP A 149 15.38 -3.12 -25.09
CA ASP A 149 13.91 -3.10 -25.05
C ASP A 149 13.37 -1.78 -24.43
N GLU A 150 13.81 -0.63 -24.92
CA GLU A 150 13.29 0.68 -24.55
C GLU A 150 12.29 1.12 -25.64
N PRO A 151 11.02 1.41 -25.29
CA PRO A 151 10.02 1.81 -26.28
C PRO A 151 10.45 3.12 -26.96
N SER A 152 10.34 3.17 -28.30
CA SER A 152 10.69 4.37 -29.08
C SER A 152 9.99 5.62 -28.55
N CYS A 153 10.78 6.67 -28.27
CA CYS A 153 10.29 7.97 -27.80
C CYS A 153 9.89 8.93 -28.92
N GLU A 154 9.98 8.53 -30.19
CA GLU A 154 9.71 9.44 -31.32
C GLU A 154 8.30 10.03 -31.26
N LEU A 155 7.30 9.20 -30.91
CA LEU A 155 5.91 9.65 -30.82
C LEU A 155 5.71 10.66 -29.69
N ILE A 156 6.30 10.39 -28.52
CA ILE A 156 6.05 11.21 -27.33
C ILE A 156 6.84 12.51 -27.36
N ASN A 157 8.01 12.51 -27.99
CA ASN A 157 8.76 13.74 -28.26
C ASN A 157 7.96 14.70 -29.13
N GLN A 158 7.22 14.22 -30.13
CA GLN A 158 6.33 15.07 -30.91
C GLN A 158 5.22 15.70 -30.06
N GLU A 159 4.74 14.98 -29.03
CA GLU A 159 3.67 15.47 -28.16
C GLU A 159 4.18 16.49 -27.13
N CYS A 160 5.31 16.25 -26.46
CA CYS A 160 5.92 17.23 -25.55
C CYS A 160 6.38 18.50 -26.27
N CYS A 161 6.80 18.36 -27.53
CA CYS A 161 7.42 19.42 -28.32
C CYS A 161 6.47 20.07 -29.32
N ALA A 162 5.15 19.80 -29.24
CA ALA A 162 4.14 20.28 -30.17
C ALA A 162 4.14 21.81 -30.33
N ASP A 163 4.47 22.55 -29.27
CA ASP A 163 4.51 24.01 -29.25
C ASP A 163 5.93 24.60 -29.40
N SER A 164 6.96 23.75 -29.53
CA SER A 164 8.36 24.20 -29.60
C SER A 164 8.80 24.44 -31.04
N SER A 165 9.48 25.57 -31.28
CA SER A 165 10.10 25.89 -32.57
C SER A 165 11.50 25.28 -32.75
N ASP A 166 11.94 24.48 -31.80
CA ASP A 166 13.27 23.89 -31.76
C ASP A 166 13.28 22.50 -32.40
N SER A 167 14.02 22.37 -33.50
CA SER A 167 14.25 21.10 -34.21
C SER A 167 14.96 20.03 -33.37
N GLN A 168 15.53 20.40 -32.21
CA GLN A 168 16.20 19.48 -31.27
C GLN A 168 15.45 19.30 -29.95
N CYS A 169 14.17 19.68 -29.87
CA CYS A 169 13.38 19.48 -28.66
C CYS A 169 13.26 17.99 -28.28
N GLN A 170 13.45 17.69 -27.00
CA GLN A 170 13.29 16.36 -26.40
C GLN A 170 12.46 16.47 -25.12
N CYS A 171 11.60 15.48 -24.87
CA CYS A 171 10.90 15.41 -23.58
C CYS A 171 11.91 15.32 -22.43
N GLN A 172 11.50 15.82 -21.27
CA GLN A 172 12.27 15.64 -20.05
C GLN A 172 12.40 14.14 -19.66
N PRO A 173 13.47 13.76 -18.96
CA PRO A 173 13.64 12.40 -18.47
C PRO A 173 12.59 12.04 -17.40
N CYS A 174 12.16 10.78 -17.38
CA CYS A 174 11.18 10.28 -16.42
C CYS A 174 11.72 10.14 -14.98
N GLY A 175 13.03 9.98 -14.81
CA GLY A 175 13.68 9.79 -13.50
C GLY A 175 13.26 10.77 -12.41
N PRO A 176 13.45 12.09 -12.59
CA PRO A 176 13.05 13.08 -11.57
C PRO A 176 11.54 13.07 -11.28
N LEU A 177 10.68 12.86 -12.28
CA LEU A 177 9.23 12.76 -12.05
C LEU A 177 8.88 11.52 -11.21
N LEU A 178 9.55 10.40 -11.47
CA LEU A 178 9.35 9.16 -10.71
C LEU A 178 9.80 9.34 -9.26
N GLU A 179 10.95 9.96 -9.03
CA GLU A 179 11.46 10.25 -7.68
C GLU A 179 10.46 11.07 -6.87
N ASP A 180 9.89 12.13 -7.44
CA ASP A 180 8.87 12.95 -6.79
C ASP A 180 7.60 12.15 -6.44
N LYS A 181 7.14 11.28 -7.35
CA LYS A 181 5.98 10.42 -7.10
C LYS A 181 6.25 9.36 -6.03
N ILE A 182 7.45 8.77 -6.02
CA ILE A 182 7.88 7.81 -5.01
C ILE A 182 7.98 8.48 -3.65
N ASN A 183 8.56 9.68 -3.56
CA ASN A 183 8.65 10.46 -2.33
C ASN A 183 7.27 10.77 -1.76
N TYR A 184 6.35 11.24 -2.60
CA TYR A 184 4.96 11.48 -2.20
C TYR A 184 4.28 10.20 -1.71
N ALA A 185 4.43 9.10 -2.45
CA ALA A 185 3.86 7.81 -2.09
C ALA A 185 4.40 7.30 -0.74
N PHE A 186 5.71 7.35 -0.50
CA PHE A 186 6.30 6.93 0.77
C PHE A 186 5.83 7.78 1.96
N LYS A 187 5.76 9.11 1.79
CA LYS A 187 5.24 9.99 2.85
C LYS A 187 3.78 9.70 3.16
N LEU A 188 2.96 9.51 2.13
CA LEU A 188 1.54 9.20 2.28
C LEU A 188 1.34 7.81 2.94
N CYS A 189 1.98 6.77 2.40
CA CYS A 189 1.91 5.41 2.92
C CYS A 189 2.44 5.31 4.36
N GLY A 190 3.55 5.99 4.65
CA GLY A 190 4.11 6.04 5.99
C GLY A 190 3.21 6.77 6.98
N GLY A 191 2.62 7.91 6.59
CA GLY A 191 1.65 8.62 7.41
C GLY A 191 0.40 7.79 7.72
N LEU A 192 -0.19 7.16 6.70
CA LEU A 192 -1.34 6.27 6.86
C LEU A 192 -1.00 5.04 7.72
N GLY A 193 0.17 4.44 7.52
CA GLY A 193 0.62 3.28 8.30
C GLY A 193 0.80 3.61 9.78
N ILE A 194 1.36 4.78 10.12
CA ILE A 194 1.45 5.24 11.53
C ILE A 194 0.06 5.48 12.11
N PHE A 195 -0.84 6.11 11.36
CA PHE A 195 -2.22 6.34 11.82
C PHE A 195 -2.93 5.02 12.13
N PHE A 196 -2.86 4.04 11.22
CA PHE A 196 -3.46 2.72 11.46
C PHE A 196 -2.79 1.98 12.62
N SER A 197 -1.45 2.01 12.71
CA SER A 197 -0.71 1.42 13.84
C SER A 197 -1.18 1.97 15.19
N PHE A 198 -1.47 3.28 15.28
CA PHE A 198 -2.04 3.86 16.49
C PHE A 198 -3.44 3.30 16.79
N THR A 199 -4.32 3.19 15.79
CA THR A 199 -5.64 2.58 15.98
C THR A 199 -5.57 1.11 16.40
N GLU A 200 -4.61 0.35 15.88
CA GLU A 200 -4.37 -1.05 16.26
C GLU A 200 -3.87 -1.16 17.70
N PHE A 201 -2.96 -0.28 18.13
CA PHE A 201 -2.53 -0.21 19.52
C PHE A 201 -3.71 0.04 20.47
N VAL A 202 -4.60 0.98 20.12
CA VAL A 202 -5.86 1.21 20.86
C VAL A 202 -6.74 -0.04 20.86
N GLY A 203 -6.84 -0.75 19.73
CA GLY A 203 -7.56 -2.02 19.61
C GLY A 203 -7.01 -3.12 20.53
N VAL A 204 -5.67 -3.27 20.60
CA VAL A 204 -4.98 -4.18 21.54
C VAL A 204 -5.31 -3.79 22.98
N TRP A 205 -5.18 -2.50 23.32
CA TRP A 205 -5.47 -2.00 24.66
C TRP A 205 -6.94 -2.24 25.06
N LEU A 206 -7.89 -1.99 24.15
CA LEU A 206 -9.31 -2.28 24.35
C LEU A 206 -9.56 -3.77 24.55
N THR A 207 -8.87 -4.63 23.80
CA THR A 207 -8.97 -6.09 23.92
C THR A 207 -8.45 -6.57 25.27
N VAL A 208 -7.28 -6.10 25.72
CA VAL A 208 -6.71 -6.41 27.04
C VAL A 208 -7.69 -5.99 28.13
N ARG A 209 -8.20 -4.76 28.06
CA ARG A 209 -9.15 -4.23 29.03
C ARG A 209 -10.43 -5.08 29.05
N TYR A 210 -11.03 -5.34 27.89
CA TYR A 210 -12.28 -6.08 27.77
C TYR A 210 -12.14 -7.51 28.30
N ARG A 211 -11.04 -8.19 27.93
CA ARG A 211 -10.72 -9.54 28.38
C ARG A 211 -10.61 -9.65 29.90
N ASN A 212 -10.04 -8.64 30.55
CA ASN A 212 -9.86 -8.57 32.00
C ASN A 212 -11.12 -8.14 32.77
N GLN A 213 -12.21 -7.79 32.08
CA GLN A 213 -13.49 -7.49 32.71
C GLN A 213 -14.29 -8.78 32.92
N LYS A 214 -14.96 -8.89 34.07
CA LYS A 214 -15.93 -9.96 34.31
C LYS A 214 -17.22 -9.65 33.57
N ASP A 215 -17.81 -10.67 32.95
CA ASP A 215 -19.14 -10.52 32.35
C ASP A 215 -20.16 -10.27 33.49
N PRO A 216 -20.83 -9.11 33.54
CA PRO A 216 -21.81 -8.80 34.58
C PRO A 216 -23.05 -9.70 34.55
N ARG A 217 -23.25 -10.49 33.48
CA ARG A 217 -24.33 -11.48 33.35
C ARG A 217 -23.92 -12.89 33.75
N GLY A 218 -22.63 -13.16 33.96
CA GLY A 218 -22.15 -14.46 34.44
C GLY A 218 -22.46 -14.64 35.93
N LEU A 219 -22.88 -15.84 36.35
CA LEU A 219 -22.94 -16.16 37.77
C LEU A 219 -21.54 -15.94 38.39
N PRO A 220 -21.45 -15.36 39.60
CA PRO A 220 -20.16 -15.03 40.25
C PRO A 220 -19.24 -16.25 40.49
N SER A 221 -19.77 -17.47 40.32
CA SER A 221 -19.11 -18.76 40.56
C SER A 221 -18.57 -19.46 39.31
N ALA A 222 -18.82 -18.96 38.09
CA ALA A 222 -18.33 -19.60 36.88
C ALA A 222 -16.90 -19.12 36.56
N PHE A 223 -15.92 -19.65 37.31
CA PHE A 223 -14.53 -19.70 36.85
C PHE A 223 -14.39 -20.92 35.95
N LEU A 224 -14.19 -20.70 34.66
CA LEU A 224 -13.35 -21.45 33.71
C LEU A 224 -13.51 -20.85 32.31
#